data_AF-A0A7W3J8B1-F1
#
_entry.id   AF-A0A7W3J8B1-F1
#
_cell.length_a   1.000
_cell.length_b   1.000
_cell.length_c   1.000
_cell.angle_alpha   90.00
_cell.angle_beta   90.00
_cell.angle_gamma   90.00
#
_symmetry.space_group_name_H-M   'P 1'
#
loop_
_entity.id
_entity.type
_entity.pdbx_description
1 polymer ?
#
loop_
_entity_poly.entity_id
_entity_poly.type
_entity_poly.pdbx_seq_one_letter_code
_entity_poly.pdbx_strand_id
1 'polypeptide(L)'
;MTDAAQRPSPDQPADQPESRPAPDPIPLGTAPRPALGVDLEARIRATLTEELGGQALGLDRAPITAELDGADITSAVVDLSGVVVSLPQAAQPAHPGHATYPGQPGHPGQAAPERKGWHPEIVAREPGTLHHLRIDAHQLVAVDLPVDITAEVTNLRFDWVDGADGRVGLQPVEPDADHPVSGHARVAVDKAGLVATARGVLAVVLQQQGITLTALDLDLVSQGPRAATLRVDAAIKKGVFLSARVQATASVSVDENMVLAVRDVQLGSSNPLVAALLGTIRGKVEAATSRDIDLAEKLPDGVRLADVRLDAGEQLVISARLA
;
A
#
# COMPACT_ATOMS: atom_id res chain seq x y z
N MET A 1 22.54 -20.42 62.97
CA MET A 1 22.73 -19.00 62.63
C MET A 1 22.40 -18.87 61.16
N THR A 2 21.30 -18.18 60.90
CA THR A 2 20.49 -18.18 59.68
C THR A 2 21.11 -17.31 58.61
N ASP A 3 21.33 -17.89 57.43
CA ASP A 3 21.81 -17.20 56.23
C ASP A 3 20.63 -16.49 55.55
N ALA A 4 20.77 -15.18 55.35
CA ALA A 4 19.70 -14.31 54.88
C ALA A 4 19.66 -14.31 53.35
N ALA A 5 18.61 -14.92 52.80
CA ALA A 5 18.31 -14.86 51.38
C ALA A 5 18.08 -13.40 50.92
N GLN A 6 18.95 -12.96 50.01
CA GLN A 6 18.83 -11.71 49.26
C GLN A 6 17.53 -11.74 48.43
N ARG A 7 16.56 -10.87 48.76
CA ARG A 7 15.37 -10.66 47.91
C ARG A 7 15.76 -9.76 46.71
N PRO A 8 15.34 -10.08 45.48
CA PRO A 8 15.45 -9.15 44.36
C PRO A 8 14.46 -7.99 44.54
N SER A 9 14.93 -6.78 44.26
CA SER A 9 14.15 -5.54 44.29
C SER A 9 13.02 -5.55 43.24
N PRO A 10 11.78 -5.20 43.58
CA PRO A 10 10.72 -4.97 42.61
C PRO A 10 10.71 -3.49 42.23
N ASP A 11 11.60 -3.07 41.33
CA ASP A 11 11.56 -1.71 40.75
C ASP A 11 12.37 -1.64 39.43
N GLN A 12 12.11 -2.58 38.52
CA GLN A 12 12.39 -2.36 37.10
C GLN A 12 11.07 -1.96 36.44
N PRO A 13 10.89 -0.69 36.03
CA PRO A 13 9.80 -0.35 35.15
C PRO A 13 9.96 -1.19 33.88
N ALA A 14 8.89 -1.93 33.56
CA ALA A 14 8.75 -2.68 32.33
C ALA A 14 9.08 -1.78 31.13
N ASP A 15 9.76 -2.37 30.15
CA ASP A 15 9.98 -1.81 28.83
C ASP A 15 8.75 -1.01 28.39
N GLN A 16 8.93 0.30 28.23
CA GLN A 16 7.92 1.14 27.58
C GLN A 16 7.71 0.53 26.18
N PRO A 17 6.46 0.32 25.75
CA PRO A 17 6.21 -0.14 24.40
C PRO A 17 6.89 0.84 23.46
N GLU A 18 7.77 0.31 22.59
CA GLU A 18 8.53 1.06 21.60
C GLU A 18 7.59 2.06 20.94
N SER A 19 7.75 3.34 21.31
CA SER A 19 6.89 4.40 20.80
C SER A 19 7.14 4.46 19.30
N ARG A 20 6.11 4.16 18.51
CA ARG A 20 6.17 4.30 17.04
C ARG A 20 6.79 5.68 16.75
N PRO A 21 7.82 5.77 15.89
CA PRO A 21 8.41 7.05 15.54
C PRO A 21 7.31 8.01 15.09
N ALA A 22 7.40 9.27 15.52
CA ALA A 22 6.43 10.28 15.14
C ALA A 22 6.34 10.33 13.61
N PRO A 23 5.13 10.47 13.06
CA PRO A 23 4.93 10.36 11.62
C PRO A 23 5.60 11.47 10.85
N ASP A 24 6.01 11.21 9.62
CA ASP A 24 6.72 12.20 8.82
C ASP A 24 5.77 13.35 8.41
N PRO A 25 6.21 14.61 8.48
CA PRO A 25 5.38 15.72 8.06
C PRO A 25 5.20 15.74 6.53
N ILE A 26 3.95 15.95 6.10
CA ILE A 26 3.57 16.12 4.70
C ILE A 26 3.89 17.56 4.29
N PRO A 27 4.83 17.79 3.35
CA PRO A 27 5.20 19.14 2.96
C PRO A 27 4.06 19.82 2.20
N LEU A 28 3.74 21.06 2.56
CA LEU A 28 2.77 21.93 1.87
C LEU A 28 3.42 23.16 1.23
N GLY A 29 4.73 23.11 0.97
CA GLY A 29 5.48 24.18 0.32
C GLY A 29 6.09 25.19 1.28
N THR A 30 6.26 26.44 0.86
CA THR A 30 6.97 27.48 1.62
C THR A 30 6.06 28.23 2.58
N ALA A 31 6.63 28.75 3.67
CA ALA A 31 5.95 29.70 4.56
C ALA A 31 5.54 30.99 3.80
N PRO A 32 4.51 31.74 4.26
CA PRO A 32 3.67 31.46 5.44
C PRO A 32 2.69 30.30 5.20
N ARG A 33 2.01 29.85 6.26
CA ARG A 33 0.95 28.84 6.18
C ARG A 33 -0.22 29.35 5.32
N PRO A 34 -0.98 28.44 4.67
CA PRO A 34 -2.18 28.84 3.94
C PRO A 34 -3.19 29.45 4.93
N ALA A 35 -3.65 30.67 4.64
CA ALA A 35 -4.68 31.34 5.43
C ALA A 35 -6.07 31.24 4.78
N LEU A 36 -6.12 30.79 3.51
CA LEU A 36 -7.33 30.67 2.71
C LEU A 36 -7.42 29.27 2.10
N GLY A 37 -8.64 28.80 1.88
CA GLY A 37 -8.94 27.51 1.25
C GLY A 37 -8.20 27.30 -0.07
N VAL A 38 -8.29 28.30 -0.95
CA VAL A 38 -7.63 28.27 -2.27
C VAL A 38 -6.11 28.09 -2.19
N ASP A 39 -5.45 28.62 -1.15
CA ASP A 39 -4.01 28.45 -0.97
C ASP A 39 -3.68 27.02 -0.54
N LEU A 40 -4.51 26.43 0.33
CA LEU A 40 -4.38 25.04 0.76
C LEU A 40 -4.67 24.07 -0.40
N GLU A 41 -5.70 24.33 -1.21
CA GLU A 41 -6.02 23.56 -2.41
C GLU A 41 -4.84 23.50 -3.39
N ALA A 42 -4.21 24.65 -3.66
CA ALA A 42 -3.05 24.74 -4.53
C ALA A 42 -1.85 23.96 -3.97
N ARG A 43 -1.64 24.01 -2.65
CA ARG A 43 -0.57 23.28 -1.96
C ARG A 43 -0.79 21.77 -1.96
N ILE A 44 -2.00 21.30 -1.65
CA ILE A 44 -2.37 19.88 -1.72
C ILE A 44 -2.10 19.35 -3.14
N ARG A 45 -2.51 20.10 -4.18
CA ARG A 45 -2.24 19.71 -5.57
C ARG A 45 -0.75 19.62 -5.87
N ALA A 46 0.03 20.60 -5.42
CA ALA A 46 1.48 20.60 -5.61
C ALA A 46 2.14 19.40 -4.91
N THR A 47 1.75 19.11 -3.67
CA THR A 47 2.23 17.95 -2.91
C THR A 47 1.86 16.64 -3.60
N LEU A 48 0.61 16.45 -4.04
CA LEU A 48 0.21 15.25 -4.78
C LEU A 48 1.00 15.09 -6.09
N THR A 49 1.32 16.19 -6.77
CA THR A 49 2.12 16.16 -7.99
C THR A 49 3.57 15.76 -7.72
N GLU A 50 4.15 16.25 -6.62
CA GLU A 50 5.49 15.92 -6.17
C GLU A 50 5.59 14.45 -5.75
N GLU A 51 4.67 13.98 -4.90
CA GLU A 51 4.63 12.60 -4.40
C GLU A 51 4.41 11.58 -5.52
N LEU A 52 3.56 11.90 -6.50
CA LEU A 52 3.33 11.03 -7.66
C LEU A 52 4.42 11.17 -8.73
N GLY A 53 5.42 12.05 -8.56
CA GLY A 53 6.64 12.06 -9.36
C GLY A 53 6.45 12.19 -10.87
N GLY A 54 5.39 12.87 -11.32
CA GLY A 54 5.03 12.99 -12.74
C GLY A 54 4.41 11.74 -13.37
N GLN A 55 4.08 10.73 -12.56
CA GLN A 55 3.44 9.49 -12.99
C GLN A 55 1.91 9.59 -13.05
N ALA A 56 1.37 10.69 -12.55
CA ALA A 56 -0.04 11.00 -12.56
C ALA A 56 -0.40 11.89 -13.76
N LEU A 57 -1.28 11.40 -14.63
CA LEU A 57 -1.89 12.18 -15.70
C LEU A 57 -3.30 12.63 -15.27
N GLY A 58 -3.65 13.89 -15.54
CA GLY A 58 -4.98 14.46 -15.25
C GLY A 58 -5.13 15.07 -13.85
N LEU A 59 -4.12 14.93 -12.97
CA LEU A 59 -4.13 15.53 -11.63
C LEU A 59 -4.23 17.06 -11.66
N ASP A 60 -3.77 17.72 -12.73
CA ASP A 60 -3.91 19.16 -12.94
C ASP A 60 -5.38 19.62 -13.00
N ARG A 61 -6.30 18.70 -13.33
CA ARG A 61 -7.74 18.96 -13.48
C ARG A 61 -8.59 18.38 -12.36
N ALA A 62 -8.00 17.59 -11.47
CA ALA A 62 -8.68 16.98 -10.33
C ALA A 62 -9.31 18.07 -9.43
N PRO A 63 -10.63 18.07 -9.20
CA PRO A 63 -11.24 19.01 -8.25
C PRO A 63 -10.66 18.80 -6.85
N ILE A 64 -10.19 19.88 -6.23
CA ILE A 64 -9.72 19.91 -4.85
C ILE A 64 -10.34 21.14 -4.23
N THR A 65 -11.10 20.95 -3.15
CA THR A 65 -11.72 22.03 -2.38
C THR A 65 -11.29 21.91 -0.94
N ALA A 66 -10.94 23.02 -0.31
CA ALA A 66 -10.62 23.06 1.11
C ALA A 66 -11.21 24.30 1.79
N GLU A 67 -11.69 24.14 3.01
CA GLU A 67 -12.22 25.22 3.84
C GLU A 67 -11.45 25.26 5.15
N LEU A 68 -10.89 26.42 5.48
CA LEU A 68 -10.18 26.64 6.75
C LEU A 68 -11.01 27.51 7.69
N ASP A 69 -10.89 27.23 8.98
CA ASP A 69 -11.31 28.10 10.07
C ASP A 69 -10.14 28.27 11.06
N GLY A 70 -9.39 29.35 10.89
CA GLY A 70 -8.16 29.56 11.65
C GLY A 70 -7.10 28.51 11.34
N ALA A 71 -6.70 27.73 12.35
CA ALA A 71 -5.75 26.62 12.22
C ALA A 71 -6.44 25.29 11.82
N ASP A 72 -7.77 25.22 11.91
CA ASP A 72 -8.53 24.01 11.60
C ASP A 72 -8.92 23.97 10.13
N ILE A 73 -9.08 22.75 9.61
CA ILE A 73 -9.61 22.50 8.27
C ILE A 73 -11.02 21.94 8.45
N THR A 74 -12.02 22.77 8.18
CA THR A 74 -13.43 22.40 8.29
C THR A 74 -13.79 21.28 7.32
N SER A 75 -13.33 21.38 6.08
CA SER A 75 -13.58 20.37 5.06
C SER A 75 -12.45 20.32 4.03
N ALA A 76 -12.10 19.12 3.57
CA ALA A 76 -11.24 18.90 2.43
C ALA A 76 -11.86 17.80 1.54
N VAL A 77 -12.09 18.13 0.27
CA VAL A 77 -12.63 17.19 -0.72
C VAL A 77 -11.65 17.08 -1.87
N VAL A 78 -11.21 15.87 -2.15
CA VAL A 78 -10.25 15.56 -3.21
C VAL A 78 -10.90 14.57 -4.18
N ASP A 79 -11.20 15.02 -5.39
CA ASP A 79 -11.74 14.18 -6.46
C ASP A 79 -10.64 13.86 -7.49
N LEU A 80 -10.14 12.64 -7.42
CA LEU A 80 -9.13 12.05 -8.31
C LEU A 80 -9.76 11.21 -9.41
N SER A 81 -11.05 11.37 -9.69
CA SER A 81 -11.73 10.60 -10.73
C SER A 81 -11.12 10.85 -12.11
N GLY A 82 -10.83 9.77 -12.84
CA GLY A 82 -10.18 9.80 -14.15
C GLY A 82 -8.67 10.10 -14.12
N VAL A 83 -8.04 10.20 -12.95
CA VAL A 83 -6.58 10.29 -12.84
C VAL A 83 -5.95 8.94 -13.23
N VAL A 84 -4.83 8.98 -13.95
CA VAL A 84 -4.08 7.78 -14.34
C VAL A 84 -2.73 7.80 -13.63
N VAL A 85 -2.47 6.79 -12.80
CA VAL A 85 -1.21 6.61 -12.06
C VAL A 85 -0.43 5.45 -12.66
N SER A 86 0.71 5.75 -13.26
CA SER A 86 1.64 4.73 -13.74
C SER A 86 2.58 4.32 -12.60
N LEU A 87 2.77 3.03 -12.32
CA LEU A 87 3.86 2.64 -11.42
C LEU A 87 5.21 2.92 -12.08
N PRO A 88 6.25 3.28 -11.30
CA PRO A 88 7.61 3.25 -11.81
C PRO A 88 7.90 1.83 -12.28
N GLN A 89 8.18 1.68 -13.57
CA GLN A 89 8.58 0.40 -14.13
C GLN A 89 9.80 -0.09 -13.32
N ALA A 90 9.64 -1.19 -12.58
CA ALA A 90 10.74 -1.81 -11.84
C ALA A 90 11.94 -1.89 -12.80
N ALA A 91 13.05 -1.26 -12.41
CA ALA A 91 14.19 -0.99 -13.26
C ALA A 91 14.47 -2.17 -14.19
N GLN A 92 14.38 -1.92 -15.50
CA GLN A 92 14.76 -2.89 -16.51
C GLN A 92 16.15 -3.42 -16.17
N PRO A 93 16.35 -4.75 -16.02
CA PRO A 93 17.70 -5.27 -15.93
C PRO A 93 18.43 -4.87 -17.21
N ALA A 94 19.55 -4.15 -17.03
CA ALA A 94 20.44 -3.77 -18.11
C ALA A 94 20.71 -4.98 -19.00
N HIS A 95 20.60 -4.79 -20.31
CA HIS A 95 20.87 -5.83 -21.31
C HIS A 95 22.22 -6.52 -21.02
N PRO A 96 22.29 -7.85 -20.94
CA PRO A 96 23.57 -8.55 -20.88
C PRO A 96 24.18 -8.54 -22.27
N GLY A 97 24.99 -7.53 -22.56
CA GLY A 97 25.47 -7.32 -23.92
C GLY A 97 26.63 -6.34 -24.07
N HIS A 98 27.49 -6.13 -23.07
CA HIS A 98 28.80 -5.55 -23.30
C HIS A 98 29.86 -6.22 -22.43
N ALA A 99 30.92 -6.69 -23.10
CA ALA A 99 32.07 -7.36 -22.54
C ALA A 99 32.72 -6.52 -21.43
N THR A 100 33.03 -7.21 -20.34
CA THR A 100 33.70 -6.75 -19.14
C THR A 100 35.08 -6.16 -19.45
N TYR A 101 35.26 -4.88 -19.10
CA TYR A 101 36.58 -4.32 -18.78
C TYR A 101 36.90 -4.65 -17.31
N PRO A 102 38.09 -5.18 -16.97
CA PRO A 102 38.49 -5.40 -15.59
C PRO A 102 38.93 -4.08 -14.95
N GLY A 103 38.16 -3.57 -13.99
CA GLY A 103 38.55 -2.38 -13.23
C GLY A 103 37.52 -1.72 -12.32
N GLN A 104 36.38 -2.36 -12.00
CA GLN A 104 35.32 -1.68 -11.23
C GLN A 104 35.20 -2.25 -9.79
N PRO A 105 35.39 -1.42 -8.74
CA PRO A 105 35.24 -1.83 -7.35
C PRO A 105 33.76 -2.12 -6.99
N GLY A 106 33.62 -2.94 -5.95
CA GLY A 106 32.39 -3.64 -5.55
C GLY A 106 31.17 -2.78 -5.23
N HIS A 107 30.02 -3.46 -5.30
CA HIS A 107 28.69 -2.94 -5.00
C HIS A 107 28.57 -2.45 -3.55
N PRO A 108 27.79 -1.40 -3.28
CA PRO A 108 26.98 -1.33 -2.08
C PRO A 108 25.52 -1.72 -2.40
N GLY A 109 24.89 -2.35 -1.41
CA GLY A 109 23.59 -3.00 -1.51
C GLY A 109 22.47 -2.10 -2.02
N GLN A 110 21.50 -2.75 -2.66
CA GLN A 110 20.19 -2.19 -2.95
C GLN A 110 19.52 -1.78 -1.62
N ALA A 111 19.64 -0.49 -1.30
CA ALA A 111 18.69 0.17 -0.44
C ALA A 111 17.30 0.02 -1.07
N ALA A 112 16.31 -0.32 -0.25
CA ALA A 112 14.92 -0.09 -0.60
C ALA A 112 14.78 1.37 -1.08
N PRO A 113 13.88 1.69 -2.02
CA PRO A 113 13.67 3.07 -2.43
C PRO A 113 13.39 3.89 -1.17
N GLU A 114 14.33 4.77 -0.80
CA GLU A 114 14.17 5.70 0.30
C GLU A 114 12.92 6.51 -0.04
N ARG A 115 11.86 6.38 0.78
CA ARG A 115 10.76 7.34 0.74
C ARG A 115 11.43 8.68 0.98
N LYS A 116 11.33 9.59 0.02
CA LYS A 116 11.93 10.92 0.09
C LYS A 116 11.09 11.78 1.05
N GLY A 117 10.95 11.35 2.31
CA GLY A 117 10.20 12.05 3.33
C GLY A 117 10.88 13.37 3.66
N TRP A 118 10.09 14.41 3.85
CA TRP A 118 10.58 15.70 4.31
C TRP A 118 10.78 15.64 5.83
N HIS A 119 12.04 15.78 6.28
CA HIS A 119 12.42 15.70 7.69
C HIS A 119 13.09 17.02 8.13
N PRO A 120 12.33 18.10 8.33
CA PRO A 120 12.89 19.39 8.74
C PRO A 120 13.27 19.39 10.24
N GLU A 121 14.20 20.25 10.62
CA GLU A 121 14.27 20.72 12.01
C GLU A 121 13.05 21.62 12.26
N ILE A 122 12.26 21.32 13.29
CA ILE A 122 10.97 21.96 13.52
C ILE A 122 11.14 23.16 14.44
N VAL A 123 10.80 24.34 13.95
CA VAL A 123 10.93 25.61 14.70
C VAL A 123 9.65 25.99 15.43
N ALA A 124 8.49 25.61 14.89
CA ALA A 124 7.20 25.84 15.53
C ALA A 124 6.19 24.73 15.18
N ARG A 125 5.30 24.48 16.14
CA ARG A 125 4.16 23.57 16.02
C ARG A 125 2.90 24.29 16.44
N GLU A 126 1.82 24.09 15.70
CA GLU A 126 0.49 24.55 16.10
C GLU A 126 -0.53 23.45 15.83
N PRO A 127 -1.30 23.02 16.84
CA PRO A 127 -2.33 22.01 16.65
C PRO A 127 -3.43 22.48 15.70
N GLY A 128 -3.96 21.55 14.91
CA GLY A 128 -5.15 21.73 14.09
C GLY A 128 -5.94 20.43 13.95
N THR A 129 -7.19 20.56 13.52
CA THR A 129 -8.09 19.43 13.28
C THR A 129 -8.67 19.51 11.87
N LEU A 130 -8.61 18.40 11.14
CA LEU A 130 -9.33 18.19 9.89
C LEU A 130 -10.65 17.51 10.23
N HIS A 131 -11.73 18.29 10.24
CA HIS A 131 -13.05 17.81 10.66
C HIS A 131 -13.66 16.83 9.68
N HIS A 132 -13.50 17.08 8.38
CA HIS A 132 -14.01 16.20 7.33
C HIS A 132 -13.04 16.13 6.14
N LEU A 133 -12.56 14.93 5.84
CA LEU A 133 -11.81 14.60 4.63
C LEU A 133 -12.63 13.63 3.80
N ARG A 134 -12.81 13.94 2.52
CA ARG A 134 -13.40 13.03 1.54
C ARG A 134 -12.48 12.90 0.33
N ILE A 135 -12.18 11.67 -0.03
CA ILE A 135 -11.41 11.32 -1.22
C ILE A 135 -12.28 10.44 -2.09
N ASP A 136 -12.52 10.88 -3.32
CA ASP A 136 -13.18 10.10 -4.35
C ASP A 136 -12.22 9.89 -5.52
N ALA A 137 -12.20 8.69 -6.08
CA ALA A 137 -11.43 8.39 -7.27
C ALA A 137 -12.18 7.33 -8.08
N HIS A 138 -13.04 7.76 -8.99
CA HIS A 138 -13.75 6.85 -9.89
C HIS A 138 -12.92 6.62 -11.15
N GLN A 139 -12.73 5.35 -11.52
CA GLN A 139 -11.84 4.95 -12.62
C GLN A 139 -10.41 5.52 -12.48
N LEU A 140 -9.87 5.52 -11.27
CA LEU A 140 -8.44 5.76 -11.06
C LEU A 140 -7.67 4.60 -11.69
N VAL A 141 -6.88 4.86 -12.73
CA VAL A 141 -6.14 3.78 -13.40
C VAL A 141 -4.81 3.57 -12.70
N ALA A 142 -4.62 2.40 -12.06
CA ALA A 142 -3.38 1.98 -11.44
C ALA A 142 -2.88 0.70 -12.14
N VAL A 143 -1.71 0.75 -12.81
CA VAL A 143 -1.17 -0.42 -13.54
C VAL A 143 -2.18 -0.97 -14.58
N ASP A 144 -2.76 -0.07 -15.37
CA ASP A 144 -3.81 -0.37 -16.35
C ASP A 144 -5.09 -0.99 -15.75
N LEU A 145 -5.24 -1.00 -14.43
CA LEU A 145 -6.44 -1.45 -13.72
C LEU A 145 -7.26 -0.24 -13.26
N PRO A 146 -8.50 -0.07 -13.74
CA PRO A 146 -9.43 0.89 -13.16
C PRO A 146 -9.80 0.48 -11.74
N VAL A 147 -9.60 1.41 -10.81
CA VAL A 147 -9.92 1.27 -9.39
C VAL A 147 -10.90 2.37 -9.02
N ASP A 148 -11.96 2.01 -8.32
CA ASP A 148 -12.87 2.96 -7.68
C ASP A 148 -12.51 3.04 -6.20
N ILE A 149 -12.19 4.25 -5.72
CA ILE A 149 -11.84 4.51 -4.32
C ILE A 149 -12.78 5.57 -3.77
N THR A 150 -13.35 5.31 -2.61
CA THR A 150 -14.04 6.31 -1.78
C THR A 150 -13.51 6.18 -0.37
N ALA A 151 -13.02 7.27 0.22
CA ALA A 151 -12.59 7.32 1.61
C ALA A 151 -13.13 8.57 2.28
N GLU A 152 -13.65 8.41 3.49
CA GLU A 152 -14.07 9.50 4.35
C GLU A 152 -13.44 9.34 5.74
N VAL A 153 -12.88 10.43 6.24
CA VAL A 153 -12.26 10.50 7.57
C VAL A 153 -12.79 11.74 8.28
N THR A 154 -13.02 11.63 9.59
CA THR A 154 -13.51 12.71 10.43
C THR A 154 -12.63 12.90 11.65
N ASN A 155 -12.46 14.16 12.04
CA ASN A 155 -11.69 14.60 13.21
C ASN A 155 -10.24 14.10 13.21
N LEU A 156 -9.58 14.11 12.04
CA LEU A 156 -8.16 13.79 11.94
C LEU A 156 -7.35 14.94 12.55
N ARG A 157 -6.64 14.66 13.63
CA ARG A 157 -5.76 15.64 14.28
C ARG A 157 -4.42 15.73 13.55
N PHE A 158 -3.87 16.94 13.51
CA PHE A 158 -2.55 17.18 12.96
C PHE A 158 -1.88 18.36 13.68
N ASP A 159 -0.56 18.47 13.54
CA ASP A 159 0.19 19.69 13.85
C ASP A 159 0.59 20.38 12.55
N TRP A 160 0.33 21.69 12.47
CA TRP A 160 1.07 22.54 11.54
C TRP A 160 2.52 22.60 11.96
N VAL A 161 3.41 22.25 11.06
CA VAL A 161 4.86 22.24 11.29
C VAL A 161 5.50 23.33 10.45
N ASP A 162 6.21 24.25 11.10
CA ASP A 162 7.12 25.17 10.44
C ASP A 162 8.54 24.63 10.55
N GLY A 163 9.17 24.38 9.41
CA GLY A 163 10.55 23.92 9.32
C GLY A 163 11.55 25.08 9.35
N ALA A 164 12.75 24.83 9.90
CA ALA A 164 13.88 25.75 9.87
C ALA A 164 14.33 26.09 8.43
N ASP A 165 13.97 25.23 7.47
CA ASP A 165 14.18 25.43 6.03
C ASP A 165 13.17 26.41 5.39
N GLY A 166 12.26 26.99 6.19
CA GLY A 166 11.24 27.93 5.74
C GLY A 166 10.07 27.27 5.02
N ARG A 167 9.96 25.93 5.08
CA ARG A 167 8.82 25.18 4.57
C ARG A 167 7.79 24.94 5.67
N VAL A 168 6.55 24.70 5.26
CA VAL A 168 5.44 24.37 6.14
C VAL A 168 4.82 23.04 5.72
N GLY A 169 4.24 22.33 6.67
CA GLY A 169 3.51 21.10 6.37
C GLY A 169 2.58 20.64 7.48
N LEU A 170 1.96 19.49 7.25
CA LEU A 170 1.02 18.86 8.16
C LEU A 170 1.65 17.58 8.71
N GLN A 171 1.76 17.47 10.02
CA GLN A 171 2.16 16.23 10.67
C GLN A 171 0.91 15.58 11.30
N PRO A 172 0.45 14.42 10.82
CA PRO A 172 -0.65 13.71 11.46
C PRO A 172 -0.34 13.43 12.93
N VAL A 173 -1.36 13.49 13.78
CA VAL A 173 -1.24 13.08 15.19
C VAL A 173 -1.99 11.76 15.34
N GLU A 174 -1.32 10.76 15.94
CA GLU A 174 -1.92 9.45 16.19
C GLU A 174 -3.17 9.58 17.08
N PRO A 175 -4.28 8.90 16.73
CA PRO A 175 -5.51 8.94 17.51
C PRO A 175 -5.30 8.32 18.90
N ASP A 176 -6.01 8.87 19.89
CA ASP A 176 -6.03 8.40 21.27
C ASP A 176 -7.48 8.21 21.76
N ALA A 177 -7.64 7.66 22.96
CA ALA A 177 -8.96 7.37 23.53
C ALA A 177 -9.82 8.62 23.76
N ASP A 178 -9.19 9.79 23.94
CA ASP A 178 -9.87 11.07 24.19
C ASP A 178 -10.22 11.78 22.86
N HIS A 179 -9.52 11.44 21.77
CA HIS A 179 -9.68 12.04 20.44
C HIS A 179 -9.74 10.94 19.35
N PRO A 180 -10.84 10.18 19.27
CA PRO A 180 -10.97 9.12 18.28
C PRO A 180 -11.12 9.70 16.87
N VAL A 181 -10.46 9.06 15.91
CA VAL A 181 -10.69 9.29 14.48
C VAL A 181 -11.78 8.32 14.03
N SER A 182 -12.68 8.74 13.14
CA SER A 182 -13.67 7.81 12.59
C SER A 182 -13.81 7.99 11.10
N GLY A 183 -14.01 6.88 10.38
CA GLY A 183 -14.07 6.93 8.94
C GLY A 183 -14.38 5.60 8.29
N HIS A 184 -14.47 5.62 6.97
CA HIS A 184 -14.64 4.44 6.15
C HIS A 184 -13.89 4.60 4.84
N ALA A 185 -13.38 3.50 4.31
CA ALA A 185 -12.80 3.45 2.98
C ALA A 185 -13.40 2.28 2.21
N ARG A 186 -13.57 2.47 0.90
CA ARG A 186 -14.03 1.45 -0.04
C ARG A 186 -13.11 1.50 -1.24
N VAL A 187 -12.61 0.33 -1.62
CA VAL A 187 -11.85 0.11 -2.85
C VAL A 187 -12.59 -0.95 -3.64
N ALA A 188 -12.91 -0.68 -4.90
CA ALA A 188 -13.53 -1.64 -5.80
C ALA A 188 -12.73 -1.75 -7.10
N VAL A 189 -12.57 -2.98 -7.58
CA VAL A 189 -11.93 -3.27 -8.87
C VAL A 189 -12.77 -4.27 -9.65
N ASP A 190 -12.84 -4.10 -10.96
CA ASP A 190 -13.48 -5.08 -11.84
C ASP A 190 -12.64 -6.36 -11.92
N LYS A 191 -13.29 -7.52 -11.78
CA LYS A 191 -12.59 -8.81 -11.79
C LYS A 191 -11.94 -9.10 -13.15
N ALA A 192 -12.59 -8.76 -14.27
CA ALA A 192 -12.02 -8.97 -15.59
C ALA A 192 -10.81 -8.06 -15.82
N GLY A 193 -10.88 -6.80 -15.34
CA GLY A 193 -9.74 -5.89 -15.27
C GLY A 193 -8.58 -6.48 -14.48
N LEU A 194 -8.84 -6.98 -13.27
CA LEU A 194 -7.83 -7.60 -12.41
C LEU A 194 -7.15 -8.80 -13.09
N VAL A 195 -7.94 -9.67 -13.73
CA VAL A 195 -7.42 -10.82 -14.51
C VAL A 195 -6.53 -10.34 -15.65
N ALA A 196 -6.93 -9.29 -16.38
CA ALA A 196 -6.16 -8.74 -17.49
C ALA A 196 -4.82 -8.16 -17.02
N THR A 197 -4.82 -7.38 -15.93
CA THR A 197 -3.59 -6.82 -15.33
C THR A 197 -2.68 -7.93 -14.83
N ALA A 198 -3.22 -8.91 -14.09
CA ALA A 198 -2.45 -10.07 -13.62
C ALA A 198 -1.85 -10.87 -14.78
N ARG A 199 -2.61 -11.05 -15.87
CA ARG A 199 -2.14 -11.72 -17.09
C ARG A 199 -0.99 -10.97 -17.73
N GLY A 200 -1.08 -9.64 -17.83
CA GLY A 200 -0.02 -8.80 -18.40
C GLY A 200 1.29 -8.94 -17.62
N VAL A 201 1.21 -8.78 -16.29
CA VAL A 201 2.37 -8.92 -15.39
C VAL A 201 2.97 -10.33 -15.48
N LEU A 202 2.14 -11.37 -15.37
CA LEU A 202 2.60 -12.76 -15.41
C LEU A 202 3.20 -13.15 -16.76
N ALA A 203 2.63 -12.66 -17.87
CA ALA A 203 3.16 -12.91 -19.21
C ALA A 203 4.57 -12.33 -19.36
N VAL A 204 4.84 -11.13 -18.85
CA VAL A 204 6.18 -10.52 -18.89
C VAL A 204 7.18 -11.37 -18.11
N VAL A 205 6.84 -11.77 -16.88
CA VAL A 205 7.72 -12.59 -16.02
C VAL A 205 8.02 -13.96 -16.64
N LEU A 206 7.00 -14.65 -17.17
CA LEU A 206 7.16 -15.97 -17.78
C LEU A 206 7.97 -15.89 -19.08
N GLN A 207 7.76 -14.84 -19.88
CA GLN A 207 8.47 -14.67 -21.15
C GLN A 207 9.98 -14.51 -20.94
N GLN A 208 10.41 -13.87 -19.85
CA GLN A 208 11.82 -13.78 -19.45
C GLN A 208 12.45 -15.16 -19.18
N GLN A 209 11.63 -16.17 -18.87
CA GLN A 209 12.06 -17.56 -18.65
C GLN A 209 11.84 -18.46 -19.89
N GLY A 210 11.48 -17.86 -21.03
CA GLY A 210 11.18 -18.58 -22.28
C GLY A 210 9.85 -19.34 -22.25
N ILE A 211 8.93 -18.94 -21.37
CA ILE A 211 7.60 -19.53 -21.21
C ILE A 211 6.55 -18.51 -21.67
N THR A 212 5.64 -18.92 -22.52
CA THR A 212 4.54 -18.08 -23.01
C THR A 212 3.25 -18.42 -22.26
N LEU A 213 2.61 -17.41 -21.67
CA LEU A 213 1.28 -17.54 -21.07
C LEU A 213 0.21 -17.43 -22.17
N THR A 214 -0.53 -18.51 -22.42
CA THR A 214 -1.56 -18.55 -23.47
C THR A 214 -2.95 -18.23 -22.93
N ALA A 215 -3.23 -18.59 -21.67
CA ALA A 215 -4.48 -18.26 -20.99
C ALA A 215 -4.24 -18.11 -19.49
N LEU A 216 -5.04 -17.26 -18.85
CA LEU A 216 -5.08 -17.08 -17.41
C LEU A 216 -6.53 -16.77 -17.02
N ASP A 217 -7.07 -17.57 -16.11
CA ASP A 217 -8.35 -17.36 -15.47
C ASP A 217 -8.11 -17.24 -13.97
N LEU A 218 -8.74 -16.25 -13.34
CA LEU A 218 -8.69 -16.02 -11.90
C LEU A 218 -10.11 -15.96 -11.37
N ASP A 219 -10.38 -16.80 -10.38
CA ASP A 219 -11.63 -16.84 -9.66
C ASP A 219 -11.37 -16.59 -8.18
N LEU A 220 -12.16 -15.70 -7.59
CA LEU A 220 -12.07 -15.35 -6.17
C LEU A 220 -13.48 -15.44 -5.62
N VAL A 221 -13.67 -16.30 -4.62
CA VAL A 221 -14.98 -16.59 -4.04
C VAL A 221 -14.94 -16.31 -2.55
N SER A 222 -15.79 -15.39 -2.09
CA SER A 222 -15.88 -15.06 -0.66
C SER A 222 -16.35 -16.27 0.16
N GLN A 223 -15.66 -16.52 1.27
CA GLN A 223 -15.99 -17.56 2.26
C GLN A 223 -16.50 -16.95 3.58
N GLY A 224 -16.60 -15.62 3.64
CA GLY A 224 -17.05 -14.87 4.80
C GLY A 224 -16.68 -13.40 4.67
N PRO A 225 -16.92 -12.57 5.69
CA PRO A 225 -16.62 -11.14 5.64
C PRO A 225 -15.12 -10.85 5.55
N ARG A 226 -14.24 -11.76 5.99
CA ARG A 226 -12.78 -11.57 5.99
C ARG A 226 -12.00 -12.69 5.31
N ALA A 227 -12.68 -13.56 4.56
CA ALA A 227 -12.05 -14.73 3.96
C ALA A 227 -12.55 -14.95 2.53
N ALA A 228 -11.65 -15.37 1.64
CA ALA A 228 -11.96 -15.76 0.28
C ALA A 228 -11.06 -16.90 -0.19
N THR A 229 -11.56 -17.68 -1.14
CA THR A 229 -10.79 -18.71 -1.83
C THR A 229 -10.39 -18.18 -3.19
N LEU A 230 -9.09 -18.16 -3.46
CA LEU A 230 -8.50 -17.81 -4.73
C LEU A 230 -8.23 -19.09 -5.53
N ARG A 231 -8.70 -19.14 -6.78
CA ARG A 231 -8.40 -20.17 -7.75
C ARG A 231 -7.82 -19.52 -9.00
N VAL A 232 -6.71 -20.05 -9.47
CA VAL A 232 -6.01 -19.59 -10.66
C VAL A 232 -5.81 -20.77 -11.60
N ASP A 233 -6.28 -20.64 -12.82
CA ASP A 233 -6.07 -21.61 -13.90
C ASP A 233 -5.22 -20.92 -14.99
N ALA A 234 -4.03 -21.46 -15.26
CA ALA A 234 -3.10 -20.90 -16.24
C ALA A 234 -2.75 -21.94 -17.31
N ALA A 235 -2.77 -21.55 -18.57
CA ALA A 235 -2.22 -22.34 -19.66
C ALA A 235 -0.89 -21.73 -20.11
N ILE A 236 0.16 -22.51 -20.05
CA ILE A 236 1.52 -22.11 -20.40
C ILE A 236 2.08 -22.97 -21.53
N LYS A 237 2.99 -22.38 -22.31
CA LYS A 237 3.66 -23.04 -23.41
C LYS A 237 5.16 -22.76 -23.34
N LYS A 238 6.00 -23.77 -23.58
CA LYS A 238 7.45 -23.63 -23.73
C LYS A 238 7.90 -24.21 -25.06
N GLY A 239 8.40 -23.36 -25.96
CA GLY A 239 8.71 -23.76 -27.33
C GLY A 239 7.48 -24.22 -28.12
N VAL A 240 7.66 -24.97 -29.21
CA VAL A 240 6.55 -25.33 -30.13
C VAL A 240 5.71 -26.50 -29.61
N PHE A 241 6.28 -27.36 -28.76
CA PHE A 241 5.72 -28.70 -28.47
C PHE A 241 5.24 -28.93 -27.03
N LEU A 242 5.60 -28.08 -26.06
CA LEU A 242 5.23 -28.29 -24.66
C LEU A 242 4.17 -27.28 -24.24
N SER A 243 2.93 -27.74 -24.08
CA SER A 243 1.87 -27.02 -23.40
C SER A 243 1.51 -27.71 -22.09
N ALA A 244 1.17 -26.93 -21.09
CA ALA A 244 0.69 -27.43 -19.80
C ALA A 244 -0.38 -26.49 -19.24
N ARG A 245 -1.36 -27.09 -18.56
CA ARG A 245 -2.27 -26.33 -17.71
C ARG A 245 -1.80 -26.49 -16.26
N VAL A 246 -1.70 -25.36 -15.58
CA VAL A 246 -1.34 -25.24 -14.17
C VAL A 246 -2.57 -24.72 -13.43
N GLN A 247 -2.87 -25.33 -12.30
CA GLN A 247 -3.95 -24.92 -11.42
C GLN A 247 -3.33 -24.57 -10.07
N ALA A 248 -3.72 -23.43 -9.52
CA ALA A 248 -3.35 -23.03 -8.17
C ALA A 248 -4.61 -22.67 -7.39
N THR A 249 -4.69 -23.12 -6.14
CA THR A 249 -5.73 -22.71 -5.20
C THR A 249 -5.08 -22.21 -3.92
N ALA A 250 -5.61 -21.15 -3.34
CA ALA A 250 -5.15 -20.58 -2.07
C ALA A 250 -6.33 -20.04 -1.25
N SER A 251 -6.22 -20.12 0.06
CA SER A 251 -7.12 -19.47 1.00
C SER A 251 -6.55 -18.10 1.36
N VAL A 252 -7.35 -17.05 1.26
CA VAL A 252 -6.99 -15.68 1.64
C VAL A 252 -7.84 -15.29 2.84
N SER A 253 -7.23 -14.81 3.91
CA SER A 253 -7.95 -14.39 5.11
C SER A 253 -7.33 -13.17 5.76
N VAL A 254 -8.16 -12.29 6.32
CA VAL A 254 -7.75 -11.19 7.20
C VAL A 254 -8.15 -11.55 8.63
N ASP A 255 -7.19 -11.56 9.55
CA ASP A 255 -7.44 -11.91 10.94
C ASP A 255 -7.96 -10.71 11.78
N GLU A 256 -8.01 -10.87 13.10
CA GLU A 256 -8.43 -9.80 14.03
C GLU A 256 -7.36 -8.71 14.21
N ASN A 257 -6.10 -9.02 13.93
CA ASN A 257 -4.98 -8.09 14.00
C ASN A 257 -4.77 -7.33 12.67
N MET A 258 -5.72 -7.44 11.73
CA MET A 258 -5.63 -6.85 10.39
C MET A 258 -4.45 -7.39 9.58
N VAL A 259 -4.07 -8.63 9.83
CA VAL A 259 -3.03 -9.32 9.06
C VAL A 259 -3.67 -10.10 7.93
N LEU A 260 -3.29 -9.77 6.69
CA LEU A 260 -3.66 -10.52 5.51
C LEU A 260 -2.73 -11.72 5.36
N ALA A 261 -3.30 -12.92 5.45
CA ALA A 261 -2.62 -14.18 5.27
C ALA A 261 -3.10 -14.90 4.01
N VAL A 262 -2.16 -15.48 3.26
CA VAL A 262 -2.45 -16.37 2.14
C VAL A 262 -1.93 -17.76 2.49
N ARG A 263 -2.85 -18.71 2.67
CA ARG A 263 -2.58 -20.05 3.19
C ARG A 263 -3.08 -21.13 2.24
N ASP A 264 -2.78 -22.37 2.58
CA ASP A 264 -3.28 -23.56 1.88
C ASP A 264 -3.00 -23.56 0.37
N VAL A 265 -1.83 -23.06 -0.01
CA VAL A 265 -1.46 -22.93 -1.41
C VAL A 265 -1.23 -24.32 -2.01
N GLN A 266 -2.12 -24.73 -2.90
CA GLN A 266 -1.99 -25.99 -3.63
C GLN A 266 -1.68 -25.67 -5.08
N LEU A 267 -0.63 -26.28 -5.62
CA LEU A 267 -0.27 -26.20 -7.03
C LEU A 267 -0.40 -27.58 -7.67
N GLY A 268 -1.09 -27.63 -8.80
CA GLY A 268 -1.25 -28.82 -9.62
C GLY A 268 -0.98 -28.51 -11.09
N SER A 269 -0.67 -29.56 -11.86
CA SER A 269 -0.65 -29.47 -13.31
C SER A 269 -1.28 -30.71 -13.92
N SER A 270 -1.97 -30.55 -15.05
CA SER A 270 -2.48 -31.67 -15.83
C SER A 270 -1.38 -32.44 -16.57
N ASN A 271 -0.16 -31.89 -16.66
CA ASN A 271 0.99 -32.56 -17.25
C ASN A 271 1.84 -33.20 -16.13
N PRO A 272 2.03 -34.53 -16.11
CA PRO A 272 2.72 -35.21 -15.02
C PRO A 272 4.19 -34.79 -14.85
N LEU A 273 4.87 -34.39 -15.94
CA LEU A 273 6.24 -33.88 -15.86
C LEU A 273 6.28 -32.51 -15.19
N VAL A 274 5.32 -31.64 -15.50
CA VAL A 274 5.20 -30.32 -14.86
C VAL A 274 4.77 -30.48 -13.42
N ALA A 275 3.85 -31.40 -13.10
CA ALA A 275 3.45 -31.69 -11.73
C ALA A 275 4.64 -32.13 -10.86
N ALA A 276 5.53 -32.97 -11.39
CA ALA A 276 6.76 -33.38 -10.69
C ALA A 276 7.69 -32.18 -10.40
N LEU A 277 7.87 -31.28 -11.37
CA LEU A 277 8.66 -30.06 -11.19
C LEU A 277 8.02 -29.09 -10.20
N LEU A 278 6.69 -28.91 -10.26
CA LEU A 278 5.94 -28.08 -9.31
C LEU A 278 6.09 -28.59 -7.87
N GLY A 279 6.12 -29.92 -7.68
CA GLY A 279 6.39 -30.52 -6.38
C GLY A 279 7.72 -30.07 -5.75
N THR A 280 8.76 -29.84 -6.56
CA THR A 280 10.08 -29.40 -6.07
C THR A 280 10.12 -27.93 -5.66
N ILE A 281 9.26 -27.09 -6.25
CA ILE A 281 9.17 -25.65 -5.91
C ILE A 281 8.08 -25.36 -4.87
N ARG A 282 7.26 -26.34 -4.51
CA ARG A 282 6.15 -26.19 -3.54
C ARG A 282 6.59 -25.50 -2.25
N GLY A 283 7.67 -25.97 -1.63
CA GLY A 283 8.19 -25.38 -0.40
C GLY A 283 8.69 -23.93 -0.56
N LYS A 284 9.18 -23.56 -1.76
CA LYS A 284 9.56 -22.17 -2.06
C LYS A 284 8.33 -21.28 -2.25
N VAL A 285 7.28 -21.81 -2.88
CA VAL A 285 6.01 -21.09 -3.02
C VAL A 285 5.40 -20.92 -1.63
N GLU A 286 5.24 -21.98 -0.85
CA GLU A 286 4.74 -21.91 0.53
C GLU A 286 5.55 -20.91 1.38
N ALA A 287 6.88 -20.91 1.30
CA ALA A 287 7.70 -19.93 2.02
C ALA A 287 7.52 -18.48 1.51
N ALA A 288 7.29 -18.27 0.21
CA ALA A 288 7.05 -16.96 -0.37
C ALA A 288 5.65 -16.42 -0.06
N THR A 289 4.63 -17.29 -0.04
CA THR A 289 3.23 -16.93 0.27
C THR A 289 2.94 -16.91 1.77
N SER A 290 3.82 -17.44 2.62
CA SER A 290 3.69 -17.36 4.09
C SER A 290 4.02 -15.97 4.66
N ARG A 291 4.35 -14.99 3.81
CA ARG A 291 4.58 -13.62 4.25
C ARG A 291 3.23 -12.98 4.55
N ASP A 292 2.97 -12.88 5.83
CA ASP A 292 1.84 -12.16 6.38
C ASP A 292 2.01 -10.66 6.08
N ILE A 293 0.97 -10.05 5.54
CA ILE A 293 0.97 -8.63 5.21
C ILE A 293 0.18 -7.93 6.30
N ASP A 294 0.88 -7.20 7.17
CA ASP A 294 0.25 -6.32 8.13
C ASP A 294 -0.41 -5.15 7.36
N LEU A 295 -1.74 -5.10 7.35
CA LEU A 295 -2.49 -4.03 6.70
C LEU A 295 -2.40 -2.72 7.50
N ALA A 296 -2.24 -2.79 8.82
CA ALA A 296 -2.11 -1.62 9.67
C ALA A 296 -0.77 -0.88 9.45
N GLU A 297 0.31 -1.61 9.12
CA GLU A 297 1.58 -1.00 8.70
C GLU A 297 1.54 -0.31 7.33
N LYS A 298 0.49 -0.56 6.52
CA LYS A 298 0.33 0.05 5.19
C LYS A 298 -0.61 1.25 5.19
N LEU A 299 -1.20 1.58 6.33
CA LEU A 299 -2.04 2.77 6.47
C LEU A 299 -1.18 4.04 6.53
N PRO A 300 -1.73 5.18 6.08
CA PRO A 300 -1.19 6.48 6.42
C PRO A 300 -1.17 6.67 7.94
N ASP A 301 -0.17 7.41 8.40
CA ASP A 301 -0.07 7.77 9.81
C ASP A 301 -1.31 8.58 10.27
N GLY A 302 -1.69 8.41 11.54
CA GLY A 302 -2.88 9.05 12.10
C GLY A 302 -4.20 8.33 11.80
N VAL A 303 -4.15 7.17 11.12
CA VAL A 303 -5.33 6.35 10.81
C VAL A 303 -5.12 4.93 11.30
N ARG A 304 -6.13 4.33 11.95
CA ARG A 304 -6.12 2.90 12.32
C ARG A 304 -7.32 2.17 11.75
N LEU A 305 -7.12 0.89 11.46
CA LEU A 305 -8.18 -0.01 11.00
C LEU A 305 -8.91 -0.61 12.20
N ALA A 306 -10.23 -0.48 12.20
CA ALA A 306 -11.12 -1.14 13.14
C ALA A 306 -11.66 -2.47 12.57
N ASP A 307 -11.98 -2.46 11.28
CA ASP A 307 -12.56 -3.60 10.58
C ASP A 307 -12.24 -3.53 9.09
N VAL A 308 -12.11 -4.70 8.47
CA VAL A 308 -11.97 -4.87 7.03
C VAL A 308 -12.97 -5.93 6.60
N ARG A 309 -13.65 -5.66 5.48
CA ARG A 309 -14.56 -6.58 4.83
C ARG A 309 -14.18 -6.77 3.38
N LEU A 310 -14.16 -8.03 2.97
CA LEU A 310 -13.94 -8.47 1.61
C LEU A 310 -15.26 -8.96 1.01
N ASP A 311 -15.57 -8.51 -0.19
CA ASP A 311 -16.64 -9.05 -1.03
C ASP A 311 -16.07 -9.33 -2.42
N ALA A 312 -16.35 -10.52 -2.93
CA ALA A 312 -15.81 -11.03 -4.19
C ALA A 312 -16.97 -11.57 -5.02
N GLY A 313 -17.40 -10.75 -5.98
CA GLY A 313 -18.42 -11.07 -6.98
C GLY A 313 -17.91 -10.77 -8.38
N GLU A 314 -18.68 -10.02 -9.16
CA GLU A 314 -18.22 -9.46 -10.45
C GLU A 314 -17.14 -8.39 -10.24
N GLN A 315 -17.24 -7.67 -9.12
CA GLN A 315 -16.21 -6.78 -8.61
C GLN A 315 -15.59 -7.39 -7.36
N LEU A 316 -14.30 -7.12 -7.17
CA LEU A 316 -13.64 -7.29 -5.89
C LEU A 316 -13.76 -5.99 -5.12
N VAL A 317 -14.41 -6.04 -3.96
CA VAL A 317 -14.66 -4.89 -3.10
C VAL A 317 -14.01 -5.12 -1.74
N ILE A 318 -13.19 -4.16 -1.32
CA ILE A 318 -12.62 -4.09 0.01
C ILE A 318 -13.22 -2.87 0.69
N SER A 319 -13.88 -3.08 1.82
CA SER A 319 -14.40 -2.01 2.67
C SER A 319 -13.65 -2.03 4.00
N ALA A 320 -13.22 -0.87 4.47
CA ALA A 320 -12.53 -0.69 5.73
C ALA A 320 -13.27 0.32 6.61
N ARG A 321 -13.28 0.06 7.91
CA ARG A 321 -13.74 1.01 8.93
C ARG A 321 -12.53 1.51 9.72
N LEU A 322 -12.48 2.80 9.96
CA LEU A 322 -11.41 3.47 10.69
C LEU A 322 -11.88 3.83 12.10
N ALA A 323 -11.01 3.66 13.09
CA ALA A 323 -11.23 4.03 14.50
C ALA A 323 -9.93 4.45 15.18
#